data_AF-A0A3D0URJ6-F1
#
_entry.id   AF-A0A3D0URJ6-F1
#
_cell.length_a   1.000
_cell.length_b   1.000
_cell.length_c   1.000
_cell.angle_alpha   90.00
_cell.angle_beta   90.00
_cell.angle_gamma   90.00
#
_symmetry.space_group_name_H-M   'P 1'
#
loop_
_entity.id
_entity.type
_entity.pdbx_description
1 polymer ?
#
loop_
_entity_poly.entity_id
_entity_poly.type
_entity_poly.pdbx_seq_one_letter_code
_entity_poly.pdbx_strand_id
1 'polypeptide(L)'
;MNFQKQYGIPSLGIQIKATQGVPVYAARDGIVYYSIDNYNIGINRTMLMHTDGYVSVYEYLNRTVVKAGDIVRRGQLIGYSGGEPGTRGAGFINKGPNLSFMIFKDAVALDPFDILDASIVKDKSVLPDGYQIKYLRDKYARPIDITALTLMTGETLAEREYQFLKLYGVGVYKNSQFREDATKGTNIDKDVVICIAFAESTLGRYLTTSNNIGNVGNNDRGDRVAINGVLAGARAIPLTLNNAYLGNYHTIKQLSRYGNKDGKIYASSPINWQTNVLKCLSQIKGYYIPEDFPFRV
;
A
#
# COMPACT_ATOMS: atom_id res chain seq x y z
N MET A 1 -13.16 -8.97 21.23
CA MET A 1 -14.61 -8.71 21.02
C MET A 1 -14.75 -7.35 20.39
N ASN A 2 -15.59 -7.21 19.36
CA ASN A 2 -15.75 -5.96 18.60
C ASN A 2 -16.68 -5.01 19.37
N PHE A 3 -16.15 -3.88 19.88
CA PHE A 3 -16.87 -2.88 20.70
C PHE A 3 -18.13 -2.36 19.99
N GLN A 4 -18.07 -2.22 18.65
CA GLN A 4 -19.22 -1.84 17.82
C GLN A 4 -20.36 -2.87 17.89
N LYS A 5 -20.04 -4.17 17.92
CA LYS A 5 -21.06 -5.22 18.06
C LYS A 5 -21.71 -5.23 19.44
N GLN A 6 -21.00 -4.76 20.47
CA GLN A 6 -21.50 -4.81 21.85
C GLN A 6 -22.28 -3.54 22.24
N TYR A 7 -21.92 -2.38 21.69
CA TYR A 7 -22.47 -1.09 22.11
C TYR A 7 -23.11 -0.26 20.99
N GLY A 8 -23.10 -0.74 19.73
CA GLY A 8 -23.70 -0.02 18.59
C GLY A 8 -22.97 1.26 18.18
N ILE A 9 -21.87 1.61 18.86
CA ILE A 9 -21.05 2.79 18.61
C ILE A 9 -19.82 2.35 17.79
N PRO A 10 -19.54 2.95 16.62
CA PRO A 10 -18.32 2.68 15.87
C PRO A 10 -17.09 2.90 16.77
N SER A 11 -16.31 1.85 17.02
CA SER A 11 -15.01 1.98 17.68
C SER A 11 -13.99 2.38 16.63
N LEU A 12 -13.63 3.65 16.61
CA LEU A 12 -12.75 4.23 15.58
C LEU A 12 -11.28 4.19 15.99
N GLY A 13 -10.96 3.42 17.02
CA GLY A 13 -9.61 3.23 17.55
C GLY A 13 -9.22 1.76 17.67
N ILE A 14 -7.93 1.54 17.85
CA ILE A 14 -7.35 0.23 18.13
C ILE A 14 -6.97 0.14 19.61
N GLN A 15 -7.10 -1.05 20.20
CA GLN A 15 -6.60 -1.35 21.54
C GLN A 15 -5.29 -2.11 21.41
N ILE A 16 -4.19 -1.47 21.79
CA ILE A 16 -2.86 -2.05 21.77
C ILE A 16 -2.62 -2.68 23.14
N LYS A 17 -2.44 -4.01 23.18
CA LYS A 17 -2.16 -4.71 24.43
C LYS A 17 -0.84 -4.22 25.01
N ALA A 18 -0.89 -3.68 26.22
CA ALA A 18 0.26 -3.17 26.96
C ALA A 18 -0.03 -3.35 28.45
N THR A 19 0.92 -3.88 29.21
CA THR A 19 0.80 -3.91 30.68
C THR A 19 0.76 -2.48 31.21
N GLN A 20 0.24 -2.27 32.42
CA GLN A 20 0.24 -0.95 33.05
C GLN A 20 1.67 -0.43 33.23
N GLY A 21 1.90 0.86 32.96
CA GLY A 21 3.19 1.52 33.16
C GLY A 21 4.17 1.45 31.99
N VAL A 22 3.79 0.87 30.83
CA VAL A 22 4.68 0.85 29.65
C VAL A 22 4.81 2.26 29.07
N PRO A 23 6.03 2.74 28.77
CA PRO A 23 6.23 4.05 28.14
C PRO A 23 5.44 4.21 26.83
N VAL A 24 4.72 5.32 26.70
CA VAL A 24 3.96 5.71 25.50
C VAL A 24 4.62 6.94 24.88
N TYR A 25 4.86 6.87 23.58
CA TYR A 25 5.59 7.90 22.83
C TYR A 25 4.70 8.55 21.78
N ALA A 26 4.99 9.82 21.46
CA ALA A 26 4.35 10.53 20.36
C ALA A 26 4.62 9.83 19.03
N ALA A 27 3.57 9.52 18.29
CA ALA A 27 3.67 8.82 17.00
C ALA A 27 4.27 9.72 15.91
N ARG A 28 4.10 11.04 16.06
CA ARG A 28 4.59 12.07 15.14
C ARG A 28 4.74 13.41 15.85
N ASP A 29 5.56 14.29 15.30
CA ASP A 29 5.69 15.69 15.70
C ASP A 29 4.33 16.38 15.77
N GLY A 30 4.12 17.20 16.81
CA GLY A 30 2.87 17.93 16.97
C GLY A 30 2.85 18.83 18.19
N ILE A 31 1.69 19.42 18.43
CA ILE A 31 1.37 20.17 19.65
C ILE A 31 0.35 19.38 20.48
N VAL A 32 0.55 19.34 21.79
CA VAL A 32 -0.44 18.75 22.70
C VAL A 32 -1.66 19.67 22.71
N TYR A 33 -2.71 19.27 22.02
CA TYR A 33 -3.98 20.00 21.99
C TYR A 33 -4.73 19.85 23.31
N TYR A 34 -4.70 18.63 23.87
CA TYR A 34 -5.40 18.30 25.09
C TYR A 34 -4.65 17.21 25.83
N SER A 35 -4.49 17.34 27.15
CA SER A 35 -4.03 16.25 28.00
C SER A 35 -4.74 16.32 29.34
N ILE A 36 -5.21 15.18 29.83
CA ILE A 36 -5.84 15.06 31.14
C ILE A 36 -5.25 13.86 31.87
N ASP A 37 -4.91 14.10 33.13
CA ASP A 37 -4.39 13.10 34.06
C ASP A 37 -5.24 13.11 35.34
N ASN A 38 -6.41 12.50 35.26
CA ASN A 38 -7.33 12.32 36.36
C ASN A 38 -6.67 11.50 37.47
N TYR A 39 -6.81 11.93 38.72
CA TYR A 39 -6.31 11.20 39.90
C TYR A 39 -7.30 10.14 40.41
N ASN A 40 -8.50 10.07 39.83
CA ASN A 40 -9.59 9.15 40.17
C ASN A 40 -9.96 8.22 38.98
N ILE A 41 -11.13 7.55 39.03
CA ILE A 41 -11.60 6.57 38.01
C ILE A 41 -12.08 7.25 36.71
N GLY A 42 -11.45 8.36 36.31
CA GLY A 42 -11.66 9.00 35.01
C GLY A 42 -10.86 8.33 33.89
N ILE A 43 -11.10 8.75 32.64
CA ILE A 43 -10.27 8.35 31.49
C ILE A 43 -9.16 9.37 31.32
N ASN A 44 -7.92 8.90 31.41
CA ASN A 44 -6.75 9.70 31.08
C ASN A 44 -6.49 9.66 29.59
N ARG A 45 -6.20 10.81 29.01
CA ARG A 45 -5.95 10.91 27.58
C ARG A 45 -5.01 12.05 27.21
N THR A 46 -4.25 11.84 26.16
CA THR A 46 -3.45 12.87 25.49
C THR A 46 -3.84 12.91 24.01
N MET A 47 -4.03 14.12 23.47
CA MET A 47 -4.36 14.38 22.07
C MET A 47 -3.28 15.28 21.48
N LEU A 48 -2.67 14.83 20.38
CA LEU A 48 -1.66 15.60 19.65
C LEU A 48 -2.24 16.07 18.33
N MET A 49 -2.20 17.37 18.09
CA MET A 49 -2.53 17.96 16.80
C MET A 49 -1.27 18.08 15.95
N HIS A 50 -1.37 17.66 14.69
CA HIS A 50 -0.28 17.65 13.74
C HIS A 50 -0.50 18.71 12.64
N THR A 51 0.58 19.12 11.96
CA THR A 51 0.59 20.26 11.03
C THR A 51 -0.26 20.09 9.77
N ASP A 52 -0.61 18.87 9.43
CA ASP A 52 -1.38 18.47 8.24
C ASP A 52 -2.82 18.07 8.59
N GLY A 53 -3.38 18.57 9.70
CA GLY A 53 -4.80 18.37 10.06
C GLY A 53 -5.13 17.02 10.69
N TYR A 54 -4.12 16.18 10.95
CA TYR A 54 -4.32 14.95 11.72
C TYR A 54 -4.29 15.22 13.23
N VAL A 55 -5.04 14.40 13.97
CA VAL A 55 -4.97 14.32 15.43
C VAL A 55 -4.74 12.87 15.83
N SER A 56 -3.74 12.62 16.67
CA SER A 56 -3.55 11.31 17.32
C SER A 56 -4.01 11.38 18.77
N VAL A 57 -4.75 10.35 19.22
CA VAL A 57 -5.31 10.28 20.57
C VAL A 57 -4.82 9.02 21.26
N TYR A 58 -4.39 9.19 22.51
CA TYR A 58 -3.86 8.15 23.39
C TYR A 58 -4.73 8.11 24.64
N GLU A 59 -5.54 7.07 24.82
CA GLU A 59 -6.46 6.93 25.96
C GLU A 59 -6.10 5.75 26.85
N TYR A 60 -6.69 5.76 28.05
CA TYR A 60 -6.43 4.81 29.14
C TYR A 60 -4.99 4.86 29.65
N LEU A 61 -4.35 6.03 29.58
CA LEU A 61 -3.02 6.24 30.14
C LEU A 61 -3.05 6.13 31.67
N ASN A 62 -2.12 5.44 32.29
CA ASN A 62 -2.02 5.47 33.76
C ASN A 62 -1.57 6.85 34.27
N ARG A 63 -0.73 7.54 33.48
CA ARG A 63 -0.16 8.85 33.77
C ARG A 63 0.22 9.55 32.46
N THR A 64 0.02 10.87 32.38
CA THR A 64 0.59 11.69 31.31
C THR A 64 1.84 12.44 31.82
N VAL A 65 2.77 12.75 30.92
CA VAL A 65 3.98 13.55 31.26
C VAL A 65 4.12 14.81 30.42
N VAL A 66 3.07 15.15 29.68
CA VAL A 66 2.96 16.36 28.85
C VAL A 66 1.67 17.10 29.21
N LYS A 67 1.61 18.39 28.89
CA LYS A 67 0.45 19.26 29.12
C LYS A 67 0.05 20.00 27.83
N ALA A 68 -1.17 20.51 27.80
CA ALA A 68 -1.66 21.29 26.67
C ALA A 68 -0.72 22.46 26.34
N GLY A 69 -0.43 22.65 25.06
CA GLY A 69 0.51 23.65 24.56
C GLY A 69 1.96 23.15 24.37
N ASP A 70 2.33 22.00 24.93
CA ASP A 70 3.68 21.45 24.72
C ASP A 70 3.90 21.05 23.25
N ILE A 71 5.07 21.36 22.70
CA ILE A 71 5.51 20.84 21.41
C ILE A 71 6.21 19.50 21.67
N VAL A 72 5.81 18.47 20.95
CA VAL A 72 6.38 17.12 21.05
C VAL A 72 6.99 16.69 19.74
N ARG A 73 8.11 15.97 19.79
CA ARG A 73 8.72 15.31 18.63
C ARG A 73 8.30 13.85 18.54
N ARG A 74 8.32 13.30 17.33
CA ARG A 74 8.16 11.86 17.11
C ARG A 74 9.11 11.08 18.01
N GLY A 75 8.58 10.10 18.74
CA GLY A 75 9.36 9.29 19.68
C GLY A 75 9.59 9.94 21.04
N GLN A 76 9.08 11.15 21.29
CA GLN A 76 9.13 11.76 22.62
C GLN A 76 8.16 11.06 23.58
N LEU A 77 8.58 10.83 24.82
CA LEU A 77 7.73 10.27 25.87
C LEU A 77 6.57 11.23 26.18
N ILE A 78 5.33 10.70 26.17
CA ILE A 78 4.11 11.49 26.44
C ILE A 78 3.28 10.95 27.62
N GLY A 79 3.54 9.71 28.04
CA GLY A 79 2.87 9.12 29.20
C GLY A 79 3.22 7.66 29.37
N TYR A 80 2.40 6.98 30.15
CA TYR A 80 2.53 5.55 30.43
C TYR A 80 1.19 4.86 30.23
N SER A 81 1.18 3.67 29.63
CA SER A 81 -0.02 2.87 29.39
C SER A 81 -0.70 2.51 30.71
N GLY A 82 -2.01 2.27 30.66
CA GLY A 82 -2.81 1.91 31.81
C GLY A 82 -3.91 0.95 31.43
N GLY A 83 -5.14 1.31 31.75
CA GLY A 83 -6.32 0.54 31.39
C GLY A 83 -6.57 -0.70 32.27
N GLU A 84 -5.77 -0.95 33.29
CA GLU A 84 -6.12 -1.98 34.27
C GLU A 84 -7.43 -1.57 34.98
N PRO A 85 -8.48 -2.43 35.00
CA PRO A 85 -9.77 -2.05 35.59
C PRO A 85 -9.62 -1.58 37.05
N GLY A 86 -10.29 -0.48 37.39
CA GLY A 86 -10.24 0.10 38.74
C GLY A 86 -8.98 0.91 39.06
N THR A 87 -8.05 1.07 38.11
CA THR A 87 -6.86 1.91 38.31
C THR A 87 -7.04 3.32 37.72
N ARG A 88 -6.08 4.19 38.08
CA ARG A 88 -6.03 5.57 37.59
C ARG A 88 -6.06 5.63 36.07
N GLY A 89 -6.97 6.43 35.52
CA GLY A 89 -7.04 6.70 34.08
C GLY A 89 -7.72 5.61 33.25
N ALA A 90 -8.10 4.46 33.84
CA ALA A 90 -8.67 3.32 33.11
C ALA A 90 -10.15 3.48 32.75
N GLY A 91 -10.87 4.39 33.42
CA GLY A 91 -12.32 4.50 33.30
C GLY A 91 -13.08 3.22 33.73
N PHE A 92 -14.39 3.23 33.57
CA PHE A 92 -15.27 2.14 34.06
C PHE A 92 -15.57 1.05 33.02
N ILE A 93 -15.33 1.33 31.74
CA ILE A 93 -15.75 0.45 30.62
C ILE A 93 -14.60 -0.40 30.07
N ASN A 94 -13.35 -0.13 30.47
CA ASN A 94 -12.20 -0.83 29.96
C ASN A 94 -12.06 -2.22 30.59
N LYS A 95 -11.72 -3.23 29.78
CA LYS A 95 -11.79 -4.65 30.17
C LYS A 95 -10.43 -5.28 30.52
N GLY A 96 -9.35 -4.50 30.48
CA GLY A 96 -8.00 -5.01 30.74
C GLY A 96 -6.91 -4.03 30.30
N PRO A 97 -5.66 -4.25 30.73
CA PRO A 97 -4.56 -3.32 30.48
C PRO A 97 -4.25 -3.18 29.00
N ASN A 98 -4.31 -1.94 28.51
CA ASN A 98 -4.09 -1.57 27.11
C ASN A 98 -3.78 -0.07 26.95
N LEU A 99 -3.40 0.29 25.73
CA LEU A 99 -3.41 1.65 25.22
C LEU A 99 -4.47 1.73 24.11
N SER A 100 -5.48 2.58 24.28
CA SER A 100 -6.39 2.88 23.17
C SER A 100 -5.83 4.00 22.33
N PHE A 101 -5.75 3.76 21.02
CA PHE A 101 -5.16 4.68 20.06
C PHE A 101 -6.14 4.98 18.93
N MET A 102 -6.38 6.26 18.68
CA MET A 102 -7.27 6.74 17.62
C MET A 102 -6.57 7.78 16.74
N ILE A 103 -7.00 7.86 15.48
CA ILE A 103 -6.54 8.87 14.53
C ILE A 103 -7.76 9.59 13.96
N PHE A 104 -7.66 10.91 13.87
CA PHE A 104 -8.60 11.75 13.15
C PHE A 104 -7.86 12.54 12.07
N LYS A 105 -8.55 12.87 10.98
CA LYS A 105 -8.12 13.80 9.95
C LYS A 105 -9.26 14.77 9.68
N ASP A 106 -9.00 16.05 9.87
CA ASP A 106 -9.99 17.12 9.64
C ASP A 106 -11.32 16.84 10.38
N ALA A 107 -11.22 16.45 11.65
CA ALA A 107 -12.31 16.04 12.54
C ALA A 107 -13.08 14.75 12.17
N VAL A 108 -12.68 14.06 11.09
CA VAL A 108 -13.22 12.75 10.71
C VAL A 108 -12.33 11.66 11.29
N ALA A 109 -12.92 10.70 12.01
CA ALA A 109 -12.18 9.58 12.55
C ALA A 109 -11.76 8.61 11.44
N LEU A 110 -10.54 8.14 11.51
CA LEU A 110 -9.97 7.19 10.57
C LEU A 110 -9.68 5.87 11.27
N ASP A 111 -9.69 4.79 10.51
CA ASP A 111 -9.13 3.53 10.97
C ASP A 111 -7.62 3.69 11.20
N PRO A 112 -7.09 3.53 12.43
CA PRO A 112 -5.66 3.69 12.69
C PRO A 112 -4.82 2.71 11.88
N PHE A 113 -5.35 1.54 11.53
CA PHE A 113 -4.60 0.61 10.71
C PHE A 113 -4.32 1.20 9.34
N ASP A 114 -5.23 1.94 8.69
CA ASP A 114 -4.99 2.57 7.38
C ASP A 114 -3.76 3.49 7.35
N ILE A 115 -3.38 4.04 8.50
CA ILE A 115 -2.27 4.99 8.65
C ILE A 115 -1.01 4.33 9.23
N LEU A 116 -1.17 3.44 10.21
CA LEU A 116 -0.04 2.80 10.89
C LEU A 116 0.63 1.74 10.01
N ASP A 117 1.95 1.64 10.07
CA ASP A 117 2.70 0.55 9.43
C ASP A 117 2.40 -0.77 10.15
N ALA A 118 1.62 -1.64 9.52
CA ALA A 118 1.28 -2.95 10.06
C ALA A 118 2.48 -3.92 10.03
N SER A 119 3.52 -3.69 9.22
CA SER A 119 4.67 -4.57 9.10
C SER A 119 5.49 -4.72 10.39
N ILE A 120 5.34 -3.78 11.32
CA ILE A 120 6.01 -3.80 12.62
C ILE A 120 5.41 -4.83 13.59
N VAL A 121 4.21 -5.34 13.28
CA VAL A 121 3.54 -6.33 14.12
C VAL A 121 4.30 -7.66 14.02
N LYS A 122 4.84 -8.12 15.15
CA LYS A 122 5.72 -9.30 15.21
C LYS A 122 5.01 -10.59 14.78
N ASP A 123 3.77 -10.76 15.21
CA ASP A 123 2.95 -11.91 14.88
C ASP A 123 1.77 -11.45 14.03
N LYS A 124 1.79 -11.78 12.74
CA LYS A 124 0.72 -11.44 11.79
C LYS A 124 -0.64 -12.00 12.21
N SER A 125 -0.69 -13.12 12.92
CA SER A 125 -1.95 -13.80 13.28
C SER A 125 -2.80 -13.02 14.27
N VAL A 126 -2.19 -12.05 14.99
CA VAL A 126 -2.91 -11.18 15.94
C VAL A 126 -3.68 -10.05 15.26
N LEU A 127 -3.43 -9.81 13.96
CA LEU A 127 -4.16 -8.82 13.19
C LEU A 127 -5.53 -9.36 12.79
N PRO A 128 -6.61 -8.56 12.89
CA PRO A 128 -7.93 -8.98 12.44
C PRO A 128 -7.94 -9.31 10.94
N ASP A 129 -8.88 -10.19 10.55
CA ASP A 129 -9.12 -10.54 9.14
C ASP A 129 -9.34 -9.27 8.30
N GLY A 130 -8.64 -9.16 7.18
CA GLY A 130 -8.56 -7.95 6.35
C GLY A 130 -7.25 -7.16 6.51
N TYR A 131 -6.75 -6.98 7.72
CA TYR A 131 -5.47 -6.28 7.96
C TYR A 131 -4.24 -7.15 7.73
N GLN A 132 -4.42 -8.46 7.61
CA GLN A 132 -3.35 -9.37 7.19
C GLN A 132 -2.83 -9.08 5.77
N ILE A 133 -3.69 -8.60 4.87
CA ILE A 133 -3.29 -8.13 3.53
C ILE A 133 -2.57 -6.78 3.65
N LYS A 134 -3.03 -5.90 4.55
CA LYS A 134 -2.34 -4.65 4.87
C LYS A 134 -0.93 -4.87 5.42
N TYR A 135 -0.76 -5.82 6.35
CA TYR A 135 0.55 -6.24 6.85
C TYR A 135 1.51 -6.61 5.71
N LEU A 136 1.04 -7.41 4.75
CA LEU A 136 1.84 -7.77 3.59
C LEU A 136 2.13 -6.52 2.74
N ARG A 137 1.12 -5.70 2.45
CA ARG A 137 1.28 -4.45 1.70
C ARG A 137 2.35 -3.56 2.32
N ASP A 138 2.25 -3.24 3.61
CA ASP A 138 3.19 -2.34 4.28
C ASP A 138 4.59 -2.96 4.38
N LYS A 139 4.68 -4.28 4.63
CA LYS A 139 5.95 -5.02 4.64
C LYS A 139 6.67 -4.94 3.30
N TYR A 140 5.93 -4.96 2.19
CA TYR A 140 6.47 -4.89 0.83
C TYR A 140 6.47 -3.47 0.22
N ALA A 141 5.90 -2.48 0.91
CA ALA A 141 5.84 -1.06 0.55
C ALA A 141 6.92 -0.20 1.23
N ARG A 142 7.77 -0.79 2.09
CA ARG A 142 8.97 -0.09 2.59
C ARG A 142 9.76 0.49 1.41
N PRO A 143 10.38 1.67 1.56
CA PRO A 143 11.37 2.14 0.60
C PRO A 143 12.35 1.00 0.38
N ILE A 144 12.51 0.60 -0.87
CA ILE A 144 13.58 -0.31 -1.22
C ILE A 144 14.84 0.40 -0.73
N ASP A 145 15.58 -0.24 0.18
CA ASP A 145 16.90 0.25 0.53
C ASP A 145 17.72 0.23 -0.76
N ILE A 146 17.84 1.40 -1.39
CA ILE A 146 18.56 1.53 -2.66
C ILE A 146 20.05 1.22 -2.49
N THR A 147 20.54 1.21 -1.25
CA THR A 147 21.92 0.81 -0.93
C THR A 147 22.10 -0.71 -0.94
N ALA A 148 21.00 -1.48 -0.85
CA ALA A 148 20.96 -2.94 -1.01
C ALA A 148 20.43 -3.39 -2.39
N LEU A 149 20.12 -2.43 -3.27
CA LEU A 149 19.68 -2.71 -4.63
C LEU A 149 20.90 -3.10 -5.46
N THR A 150 21.07 -4.39 -5.69
CA THR A 150 21.92 -4.83 -6.80
C THR A 150 21.19 -4.52 -8.09
N LEU A 151 21.32 -3.29 -8.57
CA LEU A 151 20.95 -2.94 -9.94
C LEU A 151 21.71 -3.88 -10.87
N MET A 152 21.07 -4.34 -11.93
CA MET A 152 21.77 -5.09 -12.96
C MET A 152 22.89 -4.21 -13.51
N THR A 153 24.12 -4.69 -13.36
CA THR A 153 25.30 -3.98 -13.82
C THR A 153 25.37 -4.08 -15.35
N GLY A 154 25.57 -2.94 -15.98
CA GLY A 154 25.63 -2.76 -17.44
C GLY A 154 25.68 -1.27 -17.74
N GLU A 155 26.59 -0.84 -18.62
CA GLU A 155 26.77 0.56 -18.99
C GLU A 155 25.62 1.04 -19.89
N THR A 156 25.04 0.11 -20.65
CA THR A 156 23.97 0.41 -21.61
C THR A 156 22.61 -0.17 -21.19
N LEU A 157 21.52 0.42 -21.71
CA LEU A 157 20.17 -0.11 -21.53
C LEU A 157 20.05 -1.54 -22.11
N ALA A 158 20.66 -1.79 -23.28
CA ALA A 158 20.63 -3.10 -23.93
C ALA A 158 21.28 -4.21 -23.10
N GLU A 159 22.37 -3.91 -22.38
CA GLU A 159 23.01 -4.85 -21.47
C GLU A 159 22.13 -5.16 -20.26
N ARG A 160 21.53 -4.14 -19.65
CA ARG A 160 20.62 -4.31 -18.50
C ARG A 160 19.37 -5.09 -18.90
N GLU A 161 18.80 -4.79 -20.07
CA GLU A 161 17.73 -5.57 -20.68
C GLU A 161 18.13 -7.04 -20.84
N TYR A 162 19.29 -7.32 -21.43
CA TYR A 162 19.78 -8.69 -21.65
C TYR A 162 19.97 -9.47 -20.34
N GLN A 163 20.58 -8.86 -19.32
CA GLN A 163 20.75 -9.46 -18.00
C GLN A 163 19.39 -9.75 -17.33
N PHE A 164 18.45 -8.81 -17.45
CA PHE A 164 17.11 -8.96 -16.89
C PHE A 164 16.39 -10.18 -17.48
N LEU A 165 16.36 -10.30 -18.80
CA LEU A 165 15.71 -11.43 -19.46
C LEU A 165 16.40 -12.75 -19.15
N LYS A 166 17.74 -12.77 -19.01
CA LYS A 166 18.49 -13.98 -18.67
C LYS A 166 18.12 -14.51 -17.28
N LEU A 167 18.00 -13.60 -16.31
CA LEU A 167 17.73 -13.93 -14.91
C LEU A 167 16.25 -14.23 -14.63
N TYR A 168 15.33 -13.44 -15.20
CA TYR A 168 13.91 -13.46 -14.85
C TYR A 168 12.99 -13.98 -15.97
N GLY A 169 13.45 -13.95 -17.22
CA GLY A 169 12.67 -14.45 -18.35
C GLY A 169 12.47 -15.96 -18.28
N VAL A 170 11.29 -16.43 -18.71
CA VAL A 170 10.97 -17.87 -18.81
C VAL A 170 10.65 -18.21 -20.26
N GLY A 171 11.23 -19.30 -20.77
CA GLY A 171 11.00 -19.76 -22.15
C GLY A 171 11.33 -18.69 -23.19
N VAL A 172 10.36 -18.41 -24.07
CA VAL A 172 10.52 -17.43 -25.17
C VAL A 172 10.75 -16.00 -24.69
N TYR A 173 10.35 -15.66 -23.47
CA TYR A 173 10.57 -14.34 -22.89
C TYR A 173 12.05 -14.03 -22.60
N LYS A 174 12.94 -15.04 -22.63
CA LYS A 174 14.39 -14.82 -22.57
C LYS A 174 14.96 -14.20 -23.85
N ASN A 175 14.25 -14.32 -24.97
CA ASN A 175 14.72 -13.86 -26.27
C ASN A 175 14.39 -12.38 -26.46
N SER A 176 15.41 -11.55 -26.70
CA SER A 176 15.22 -10.12 -26.96
C SER A 176 14.37 -9.85 -28.20
N GLN A 177 14.54 -10.65 -29.27
CA GLN A 177 13.77 -10.53 -30.51
C GLN A 177 12.27 -10.75 -30.29
N PHE A 178 11.90 -11.61 -29.34
CA PHE A 178 10.49 -11.86 -29.01
C PHE A 178 9.78 -10.58 -28.52
N ARG A 179 10.48 -9.69 -27.80
CA ARG A 179 9.91 -8.42 -27.33
C ARG A 179 9.72 -7.41 -28.46
N GLU A 180 10.69 -7.36 -29.37
CA GLU A 180 10.58 -6.55 -30.59
C GLU A 180 9.37 -7.05 -31.42
N ASP A 181 9.25 -8.36 -31.60
CA ASP A 181 8.14 -8.97 -32.32
C ASP A 181 6.80 -8.77 -31.61
N ALA A 182 6.78 -8.71 -30.27
CA ALA A 182 5.58 -8.46 -29.49
C ALA A 182 5.05 -7.02 -29.65
N THR A 183 5.93 -6.06 -29.93
CA THR A 183 5.60 -4.62 -30.01
C THR A 183 5.64 -4.07 -31.43
N LYS A 184 6.12 -4.85 -32.41
CA LYS A 184 6.22 -4.46 -33.81
C LYS A 184 4.90 -3.89 -34.35
N GLY A 185 4.96 -2.65 -34.83
CA GLY A 185 3.81 -1.91 -35.39
C GLY A 185 2.94 -1.23 -34.33
N THR A 186 3.41 -1.14 -33.08
CA THR A 186 2.77 -0.41 -31.99
C THR A 186 3.72 0.67 -31.48
N ASN A 187 3.18 1.67 -30.80
CA ASN A 187 3.92 2.76 -30.16
C ASN A 187 4.06 2.53 -28.65
N ILE A 188 4.12 1.27 -28.21
CA ILE A 188 4.24 0.93 -26.78
C ILE A 188 5.67 0.51 -26.50
N ASP A 189 6.26 1.04 -25.42
CA ASP A 189 7.58 0.64 -24.95
C ASP A 189 7.62 -0.89 -24.75
N LYS A 190 8.56 -1.56 -25.42
CA LYS A 190 8.78 -3.01 -25.34
C LYS A 190 9.04 -3.50 -23.92
N ASP A 191 9.67 -2.67 -23.08
CA ASP A 191 9.93 -2.98 -21.68
C ASP A 191 8.66 -2.92 -20.85
N VAL A 192 7.73 -2.02 -21.20
CA VAL A 192 6.41 -1.99 -20.55
C VAL A 192 5.64 -3.25 -20.90
N VAL A 193 5.64 -3.67 -22.17
CA VAL A 193 4.93 -4.89 -22.59
C VAL A 193 5.43 -6.13 -21.86
N ILE A 194 6.75 -6.31 -21.76
CA ILE A 194 7.32 -7.46 -21.04
C ILE A 194 7.07 -7.38 -19.53
N CYS A 195 7.14 -6.19 -18.93
CA CYS A 195 6.89 -6.02 -17.51
C CYS A 195 5.43 -6.23 -17.14
N ILE A 196 4.50 -5.85 -18.01
CA ILE A 196 3.09 -6.22 -17.89
C ILE A 196 2.96 -7.74 -18.01
N ALA A 197 3.55 -8.37 -19.02
CA ALA A 197 3.51 -9.82 -19.16
C ALA A 197 4.04 -10.57 -17.91
N PHE A 198 5.08 -10.05 -17.24
CA PHE A 198 5.59 -10.63 -15.99
C PHE A 198 4.70 -10.34 -14.77
N ALA A 199 4.02 -9.20 -14.75
CA ALA A 199 3.05 -8.87 -13.70
C ALA A 199 1.76 -9.71 -13.81
N GLU A 200 1.44 -10.23 -14.99
CA GLU A 200 0.32 -11.13 -15.24
C GLU A 200 0.61 -12.55 -14.72
N SER A 201 0.15 -12.87 -13.51
CA SER A 201 0.25 -14.22 -12.93
C SER A 201 -0.54 -15.29 -13.69
N THR A 202 -1.41 -14.89 -14.62
CA THR A 202 -2.41 -15.74 -15.27
C THR A 202 -2.25 -15.88 -16.78
N LEU A 203 -1.07 -15.65 -17.37
CA LEU A 203 -0.85 -15.89 -18.81
C LEU A 203 -1.15 -17.34 -19.27
N GLY A 204 -1.53 -18.25 -18.36
CA GLY A 204 -2.10 -19.56 -18.67
C GLY A 204 -3.50 -19.87 -18.10
N ARG A 205 -4.19 -18.98 -17.36
CA ARG A 205 -5.54 -19.23 -16.81
C ARG A 205 -6.38 -17.95 -16.70
N TYR A 206 -7.16 -17.70 -17.76
CA TYR A 206 -8.18 -16.66 -17.91
C TYR A 206 -8.86 -16.19 -16.60
N LEU A 207 -8.85 -14.89 -16.33
CA LEU A 207 -9.73 -14.24 -15.33
C LEU A 207 -10.29 -12.93 -15.90
N THR A 208 -11.59 -12.71 -15.71
CA THR A 208 -12.34 -11.50 -16.13
C THR A 208 -13.14 -10.90 -14.98
N THR A 209 -13.29 -9.58 -14.97
CA THR A 209 -14.41 -8.87 -14.31
C THR A 209 -14.97 -7.81 -15.26
N SER A 210 -16.21 -7.37 -15.05
CA SER A 210 -16.99 -6.50 -15.95
C SER A 210 -16.37 -5.12 -16.31
N ASN A 211 -15.29 -4.73 -15.64
CA ASN A 211 -14.60 -3.45 -15.83
C ASN A 211 -13.10 -3.59 -16.16
N ASN A 212 -12.59 -4.81 -16.30
CA ASN A 212 -11.20 -5.08 -16.62
C ASN A 212 -11.08 -5.42 -18.12
N ILE A 213 -10.59 -4.46 -18.91
CA ILE A 213 -10.42 -4.63 -20.36
C ILE A 213 -9.12 -5.40 -20.67
N GLY A 214 -8.16 -5.41 -19.73
CA GLY A 214 -6.75 -5.68 -20.02
C GLY A 214 -6.15 -7.00 -19.55
N ASN A 215 -6.88 -7.91 -18.90
CA ASN A 215 -6.37 -9.27 -18.67
C ASN A 215 -6.33 -10.06 -20.00
N VAL A 216 -5.42 -9.63 -20.88
CA VAL A 216 -5.06 -10.07 -22.23
C VAL A 216 -6.16 -10.82 -22.97
N GLY A 217 -6.70 -10.18 -24.01
CA GLY A 217 -7.63 -10.81 -24.94
C GLY A 217 -9.01 -10.16 -24.99
N ASN A 218 -9.14 -8.84 -24.85
CA ASN A 218 -10.38 -8.13 -25.25
C ASN A 218 -10.12 -7.17 -26.42
N ASN A 219 -11.10 -7.02 -27.32
CA ASN A 219 -11.05 -6.08 -28.44
C ASN A 219 -11.76 -4.74 -28.13
N ASP A 220 -11.91 -3.86 -29.12
CA ASP A 220 -12.63 -2.59 -29.02
C ASP A 220 -14.13 -2.74 -28.70
N ARG A 221 -14.70 -3.94 -28.82
CA ARG A 221 -16.09 -4.24 -28.48
C ARG A 221 -16.21 -4.85 -27.07
N GLY A 222 -15.08 -5.10 -26.41
CA GLY A 222 -15.02 -5.83 -25.14
C GLY A 222 -15.19 -7.35 -25.30
N ASP A 223 -15.18 -7.87 -26.54
CA ASP A 223 -15.27 -9.31 -26.80
C ASP A 223 -13.96 -9.99 -26.47
N ARG A 224 -14.04 -11.25 -26.01
CA ARG A 224 -12.86 -12.08 -25.80
C ARG A 224 -12.25 -12.55 -27.13
N VAL A 225 -10.96 -12.39 -27.28
CA VAL A 225 -10.15 -12.85 -28.41
C VAL A 225 -9.30 -14.03 -27.95
N ALA A 226 -9.41 -15.16 -28.68
CA ALA A 226 -8.60 -16.33 -28.41
C ALA A 226 -7.11 -16.04 -28.64
N ILE A 227 -6.27 -16.41 -27.68
CA ILE A 227 -4.82 -16.24 -27.76
C ILE A 227 -4.20 -17.55 -28.20
N ASN A 228 -3.80 -17.62 -29.47
CA ASN A 228 -3.18 -18.80 -30.05
C ASN A 228 -1.65 -18.66 -30.02
N GLY A 229 -1.06 -19.10 -28.91
CA GLY A 229 0.39 -19.13 -28.71
C GLY A 229 0.94 -17.92 -27.95
N VAL A 230 2.19 -18.07 -27.49
CA VAL A 230 2.81 -17.12 -26.55
C VAL A 230 3.04 -15.75 -27.18
N LEU A 231 3.42 -15.68 -28.47
CA LEU A 231 3.60 -14.42 -29.17
C LEU A 231 2.27 -13.66 -29.35
N ALA A 232 1.18 -14.37 -29.66
CA ALA A 232 -0.15 -13.75 -29.76
C ALA A 232 -0.57 -13.13 -28.42
N GLY A 233 -0.26 -13.80 -27.30
CA GLY A 233 -0.54 -13.28 -25.96
C GLY A 233 0.28 -12.03 -25.65
N ALA A 234 1.58 -12.07 -25.94
CA ALA A 234 2.45 -10.92 -25.76
C ALA A 234 2.02 -9.73 -26.65
N ARG A 235 1.63 -9.97 -27.92
CA ARG A 235 1.13 -8.93 -28.84
C ARG A 235 -0.22 -8.36 -28.44
N ALA A 236 -1.06 -9.13 -27.76
CA ALA A 236 -2.37 -8.65 -27.32
C ALA A 236 -2.24 -7.54 -26.25
N ILE A 237 -1.15 -7.48 -25.49
CA ILE A 237 -0.89 -6.41 -24.51
C ILE A 237 -0.83 -5.03 -25.18
N PRO A 238 0.11 -4.73 -26.08
CA PRO A 238 0.20 -3.41 -26.70
C PRO A 238 -1.00 -3.10 -27.60
N LEU A 239 -1.62 -4.11 -28.23
CA LEU A 239 -2.87 -3.90 -28.97
C LEU A 239 -4.01 -3.45 -28.04
N THR A 240 -4.10 -4.03 -26.85
CA THR A 240 -5.09 -3.60 -25.84
C THR A 240 -4.81 -2.18 -25.37
N LEU A 241 -3.54 -1.81 -25.19
CA LEU A 241 -3.18 -0.43 -24.83
C LEU A 241 -3.48 0.57 -25.96
N ASN A 242 -3.55 0.12 -27.22
CA ASN A 242 -3.89 0.94 -28.38
C ASN A 242 -5.38 0.93 -28.74
N ASN A 243 -6.21 0.25 -27.96
CA ASN A 243 -7.63 0.13 -28.23
C ASN A 243 -8.38 1.46 -28.00
N ALA A 244 -9.65 1.52 -28.41
CA ALA A 244 -10.48 2.73 -28.31
C ALA A 244 -10.70 3.24 -26.86
N TYR A 245 -10.45 2.40 -25.85
CA TYR A 245 -10.67 2.72 -24.44
C TYR A 245 -9.41 3.25 -23.73
N LEU A 246 -8.24 2.70 -24.08
CA LEU A 246 -6.96 2.99 -23.43
C LEU A 246 -6.02 3.82 -24.33
N GLY A 247 -6.38 4.02 -25.60
CA GLY A 247 -5.59 4.75 -26.60
C GLY A 247 -5.19 6.17 -26.16
N ASN A 248 -6.05 6.85 -25.38
CA ASN A 248 -5.80 8.19 -24.86
C ASN A 248 -5.02 8.21 -23.53
N TYR A 249 -4.64 7.05 -22.99
CA TYR A 249 -3.80 6.99 -21.80
C TYR A 249 -2.34 6.96 -22.22
N HIS A 250 -1.51 7.68 -21.46
CA HIS A 250 -0.09 7.88 -21.77
C HIS A 250 0.82 7.42 -20.65
N THR A 251 0.30 7.26 -19.43
CA THR A 251 1.09 6.97 -18.22
C THR A 251 0.64 5.69 -17.53
N ILE A 252 1.56 4.98 -16.85
CA ILE A 252 1.26 3.70 -16.19
C ILE A 252 0.14 3.85 -15.14
N LYS A 253 0.10 4.96 -14.38
CA LYS A 253 -0.93 5.22 -13.35
C LYS A 253 -2.35 5.20 -13.91
N GLN A 254 -2.55 5.52 -15.19
CA GLN A 254 -3.88 5.52 -15.82
C GLN A 254 -4.39 4.10 -16.12
N LEU A 255 -3.50 3.10 -16.12
CA LEU A 255 -3.81 1.74 -16.52
C LEU A 255 -4.42 0.88 -15.39
N SER A 256 -4.41 1.33 -14.14
CA SER A 256 -4.89 0.52 -13.01
C SER A 256 -5.81 1.27 -12.05
N ARG A 257 -6.55 0.52 -11.20
CA ARG A 257 -7.37 1.12 -10.11
C ARG A 257 -6.56 1.92 -9.07
N TYR A 258 -5.23 1.84 -9.12
CA TYR A 258 -4.38 2.68 -8.30
C TYR A 258 -4.53 4.17 -8.67
N GLY A 259 -4.28 4.52 -9.93
CA GLY A 259 -4.31 5.90 -10.41
C GLY A 259 -5.57 6.30 -11.17
N ASN A 260 -6.39 5.33 -11.60
CA ASN A 260 -7.62 5.56 -12.35
C ASN A 260 -8.82 4.88 -11.67
N LYS A 261 -9.48 5.61 -10.78
CA LYS A 261 -10.56 5.10 -9.93
C LYS A 261 -11.84 4.80 -10.72
N ASP A 262 -12.21 5.69 -11.63
CA ASP A 262 -13.54 5.69 -12.27
C ASP A 262 -13.51 5.36 -13.77
N GLY A 263 -12.35 5.48 -14.42
CA GLY A 263 -12.20 5.25 -15.86
C GLY A 263 -12.12 3.77 -16.27
N LYS A 264 -11.86 3.55 -17.56
CA LYS A 264 -11.48 2.22 -18.06
C LYS A 264 -10.07 1.90 -17.58
N ILE A 265 -9.77 0.62 -17.38
CA ILE A 265 -8.48 0.20 -16.83
C ILE A 265 -8.01 -1.09 -17.50
N TYR A 266 -6.70 -1.22 -17.59
CA TYR A 266 -6.04 -2.45 -17.99
C TYR A 266 -6.01 -3.47 -16.83
N ALA A 267 -5.76 -3.03 -15.59
CA ALA A 267 -5.66 -3.92 -14.44
C ALA A 267 -6.47 -3.45 -13.23
N SER A 268 -7.24 -4.36 -12.62
CA SER A 268 -8.09 -4.04 -11.47
C SER A 268 -7.34 -3.96 -10.14
N SER A 269 -6.17 -4.60 -10.02
CA SER A 269 -5.39 -4.58 -8.78
C SER A 269 -4.83 -3.17 -8.53
N PRO A 270 -5.21 -2.51 -7.42
CA PRO A 270 -4.70 -1.18 -7.12
C PRO A 270 -3.29 -1.21 -6.51
N ILE A 271 -2.72 -2.38 -6.23
CA ILE A 271 -1.45 -2.46 -5.47
C ILE A 271 -0.47 -3.36 -6.19
N ASN A 272 -0.85 -4.62 -6.43
CA ASN A 272 0.11 -5.64 -6.85
C ASN A 272 0.56 -5.45 -8.30
N TRP A 273 -0.39 -5.20 -9.22
CA TRP A 273 -0.07 -5.06 -10.64
C TRP A 273 0.83 -3.85 -10.90
N GLN A 274 0.40 -2.67 -10.42
CA GLN A 274 1.16 -1.41 -10.56
C GLN A 274 2.58 -1.57 -10.00
N THR A 275 2.68 -2.10 -8.78
CA THR A 275 3.97 -2.27 -8.11
C THR A 275 4.89 -3.23 -8.86
N ASN A 276 4.36 -4.33 -9.40
CA ASN A 276 5.15 -5.31 -10.15
C ASN A 276 5.67 -4.73 -11.47
N VAL A 277 4.83 -3.99 -12.20
CA VAL A 277 5.23 -3.33 -13.46
C VAL A 277 6.34 -2.30 -13.19
N LEU A 278 6.16 -1.42 -12.20
CA LEU A 278 7.17 -0.40 -11.88
C LEU A 278 8.47 -0.99 -11.37
N LYS A 279 8.42 -2.07 -10.56
CA LYS A 279 9.62 -2.79 -10.10
C LYS A 279 10.36 -3.41 -11.27
N CYS A 280 9.67 -4.10 -12.17
CA CYS A 280 10.26 -4.68 -13.37
C CYS A 280 10.91 -3.60 -14.26
N LEU A 281 10.19 -2.51 -14.52
CA LEU A 281 10.72 -1.40 -15.33
C LEU A 281 11.95 -0.76 -14.68
N SER A 282 11.94 -0.55 -13.37
CA SER A 282 13.07 0.06 -12.66
C SER A 282 14.34 -0.80 -12.75
N GLN A 283 14.19 -2.13 -12.74
CA GLN A 283 15.30 -3.06 -12.93
C GLN A 283 15.90 -2.96 -14.34
N ILE A 284 15.05 -2.92 -15.37
CA ILE A 284 15.50 -2.82 -16.76
C ILE A 284 16.13 -1.44 -17.05
N LYS A 285 15.44 -0.36 -16.68
CA LYS A 285 15.86 1.00 -16.99
C LYS A 285 17.08 1.44 -16.15
N GLY A 286 17.27 0.84 -14.98
CA GLY A 286 18.41 1.11 -14.09
C GLY A 286 18.22 2.34 -13.20
N TYR A 287 17.00 2.86 -13.09
CA TYR A 287 16.62 3.95 -12.20
C TYR A 287 15.17 3.76 -11.73
N TYR A 288 14.77 4.49 -10.68
CA TYR A 288 13.39 4.41 -10.18
C TYR A 288 12.39 4.93 -11.23
N ILE A 289 11.42 4.08 -11.58
CA ILE A 289 10.36 4.42 -12.52
C ILE A 289 9.12 4.90 -11.75
N PRO A 290 8.71 6.18 -11.93
CA PRO A 290 7.54 6.72 -11.25
C PRO A 290 6.23 6.22 -11.86
N GLU A 291 5.13 6.40 -11.15
CA GLU A 291 3.81 5.94 -11.59
C GLU A 291 3.29 6.66 -12.83
N ASP A 292 3.72 7.91 -13.05
CA ASP A 292 3.39 8.69 -14.24
C ASP A 292 4.34 8.42 -15.42
N PHE A 293 5.16 7.37 -15.36
CA PHE A 293 6.05 6.98 -16.45
C PHE A 293 5.30 6.83 -17.78
N PRO A 294 5.79 7.48 -18.87
CA PRO A 294 5.16 7.38 -20.17
C PRO A 294 5.42 6.00 -20.77
N PHE A 295 4.36 5.30 -21.17
CA PHE A 295 4.49 3.96 -21.76
C PHE A 295 4.45 3.93 -23.28
N ARG A 296 4.24 5.10 -23.90
CA ARG A 296 4.21 5.26 -25.35
C ARG A 296 5.52 5.86 -25.84
N VAL A 297 6.07 5.31 -26.93
CA VAL A 297 7.33 5.72 -27.58
C VAL A 297 7.10 6.17 -29.01
#